data_AF-A0A5C3Q5A4-F1
#
_entry.id   AF-A0A5C3Q5A4-F1
#
_cell.length_a   1.000
_cell.length_b   1.000
_cell.length_c   1.000
_cell.angle_alpha   90.00
_cell.angle_beta   90.00
_cell.angle_gamma   90.00
#
_symmetry.space_group_name_H-M   'P 1'
#
loop_
_entity.id
_entity.type
_entity.pdbx_description
1 polymer ?
#
loop_
_entity_poly.entity_id
_entity_poly.type
_entity_poly.pdbx_seq_one_letter_code
_entity_poly.pdbx_strand_id
1 'polypeptide(L)'
;MAISLIDSLPAFISVADHHALQTSTPASFADIPSVLRLQKDGVDVLFDPPMEGGDAKQGSLYITESALFYFSQTTSKGFRIEYPSITLHAISRAASGPSIYCQLDESVPGAAPQPEDEDAPMREMNLTPTDTSNLDIIFETLSFCASLHPDPIDDEDEGDDDAFLDPDSTTFETFNGTGEEELSEVGRVRSDFANDSSRYRPY
;
A
#
# COMPACT_ATOMS: atom_id res chain seq x y z
N MET A 1 19.64 0.82 -2.62
CA MET A 1 19.59 1.97 -3.55
C MET A 1 18.14 2.15 -3.95
N ALA A 2 17.54 3.28 -3.58
CA ALA A 2 16.11 3.57 -3.79
C ALA A 2 15.70 3.65 -5.27
N ILE A 3 16.61 4.11 -6.13
CA ILE A 3 16.32 4.47 -7.51
C ILE A 3 17.15 3.58 -8.43
N SER A 4 16.49 2.90 -9.36
CA SER A 4 17.16 2.14 -10.42
C SER A 4 16.89 2.80 -11.78
N LEU A 5 17.93 3.27 -12.46
CA LEU A 5 17.80 3.84 -13.80
C LEU A 5 17.41 2.75 -14.81
N ILE A 6 16.50 3.09 -15.71
CA ILE A 6 16.03 2.22 -16.79
C ILE A 6 16.19 2.93 -18.14
N ASP A 7 16.56 2.16 -19.15
CA ASP A 7 16.65 2.58 -20.56
C ASP A 7 15.39 2.17 -21.35
N SER A 8 14.61 1.24 -20.82
CA SER A 8 13.36 0.78 -21.40
C SER A 8 12.30 0.50 -20.33
N LEU A 9 11.03 0.74 -20.65
CA LEU A 9 9.92 0.42 -19.75
C LEU A 9 9.71 -1.11 -19.71
N PRO A 10 9.52 -1.72 -18.52
CA PRO A 10 9.20 -3.13 -18.42
C PRO A 10 7.80 -3.43 -19.00
N ALA A 11 7.54 -4.71 -19.29
CA ALA A 11 6.22 -5.16 -19.71
C ALA A 11 5.23 -5.01 -18.55
N PHE A 12 4.22 -4.14 -18.72
CA PHE A 12 3.13 -3.95 -17.78
C PHE A 12 1.80 -4.35 -18.42
N ILE A 13 0.87 -4.88 -17.62
CA ILE A 13 -0.51 -5.18 -18.04
C ILE A 13 -1.46 -4.16 -17.42
N SER A 14 -2.44 -3.69 -18.18
CA SER A 14 -3.44 -2.75 -17.67
C SER A 14 -4.37 -3.42 -16.64
N VAL A 15 -4.92 -2.66 -15.68
CA VAL A 15 -5.92 -3.21 -14.73
C VAL A 15 -7.10 -3.88 -15.44
N ALA A 16 -7.51 -3.35 -16.59
CA ALA A 16 -8.62 -3.88 -17.39
C ALA A 16 -8.31 -5.28 -17.95
N ASP A 17 -7.07 -5.50 -18.38
CA ASP A 17 -6.61 -6.79 -18.90
C ASP A 17 -6.34 -7.79 -17.76
N HIS A 18 -5.92 -7.33 -16.57
CA HIS A 18 -5.75 -8.19 -15.39
C HIS A 18 -7.08 -8.80 -14.93
N HIS A 19 -8.18 -8.03 -14.95
CA HIS A 19 -9.51 -8.56 -14.61
C HIS A 19 -9.98 -9.65 -15.61
N ALA A 20 -9.65 -9.48 -16.90
CA ALA A 20 -9.93 -10.50 -17.92
C ALA A 20 -9.13 -11.79 -17.68
N LEU A 21 -7.88 -11.68 -17.21
CA LEU A 21 -7.03 -12.82 -16.87
C LEU A 21 -7.45 -13.50 -15.56
N GLN A 22 -7.92 -12.77 -14.54
CA GLN A 22 -8.43 -13.36 -13.29
C GLN A 22 -9.73 -14.15 -13.45
N THR A 23 -10.45 -13.96 -14.55
CA THR A 23 -11.67 -14.74 -14.85
C THR A 23 -11.34 -16.13 -15.43
N SER A 24 -10.06 -16.40 -15.71
CA SER A 24 -9.57 -17.68 -16.22
C SER A 24 -8.48 -18.18 -15.27
N THR A 25 -8.62 -19.39 -14.72
CA THR A 25 -7.57 -20.02 -13.90
C THR A 25 -6.23 -19.97 -14.64
N PRO A 26 -5.24 -19.18 -14.20
CA PRO A 26 -3.95 -19.14 -14.86
C PRO A 26 -3.20 -20.46 -14.62
N ALA A 27 -2.44 -20.91 -15.62
CA ALA A 27 -1.63 -22.12 -15.52
C ALA A 27 -0.37 -21.93 -14.62
N SER A 28 -0.02 -20.68 -14.27
CA SER A 28 1.10 -20.36 -13.38
C SER A 28 0.94 -18.97 -12.80
N PHE A 29 1.06 -18.84 -11.48
CA PHE A 29 1.08 -17.56 -10.76
C PHE A 29 2.45 -16.85 -10.83
N ALA A 30 3.48 -17.52 -11.37
CA ALA A 30 4.85 -17.01 -11.41
C ALA A 30 5.15 -16.05 -12.58
N ASP A 31 4.22 -15.89 -13.53
CA ASP A 31 4.42 -15.11 -14.77
C ASP A 31 3.40 -13.96 -14.89
N ILE A 32 2.81 -13.51 -13.78
CA ILE A 32 1.84 -12.41 -13.80
C ILE A 32 2.64 -11.11 -13.80
N PRO A 33 2.67 -10.35 -14.92
CA PRO A 33 3.37 -9.08 -14.96
C PRO A 33 2.68 -8.06 -14.05
N SER A 34 3.43 -7.06 -13.62
CA SER A 34 2.93 -6.04 -12.72
C SER A 34 1.77 -5.26 -13.35
N VAL A 35 0.71 -5.09 -12.55
CA VAL A 35 -0.49 -4.40 -12.98
C VAL A 35 -0.23 -2.90 -12.95
N LEU A 36 -0.35 -2.24 -14.11
CA LEU A 36 -0.33 -0.80 -14.25
C LEU A 36 -1.65 -0.23 -13.72
N ARG A 37 -1.57 0.52 -12.62
CA ARG A 37 -2.71 1.17 -11.97
C ARG A 37 -3.01 2.55 -12.55
N LEU A 38 -1.97 3.32 -12.83
CA LEU A 38 -2.11 4.66 -13.39
C LEU A 38 -1.01 4.97 -14.39
N GLN A 39 -1.38 5.58 -15.51
CA GLN A 39 -0.45 6.18 -16.47
C GLN A 39 -0.82 7.64 -16.69
N LYS A 40 0.17 8.53 -16.60
CA LYS A 40 0.01 9.97 -16.87
C LYS A 40 1.22 10.51 -17.61
N ASP A 41 0.96 11.20 -18.71
CA ASP A 41 1.97 11.88 -19.51
C ASP A 41 2.08 13.36 -19.11
N GLY A 42 3.23 13.97 -19.40
CA GLY A 42 3.47 15.39 -19.11
C GLY A 42 3.69 15.68 -17.62
N VAL A 43 4.44 14.81 -16.93
CA VAL A 43 4.86 15.00 -15.54
C VAL A 43 6.33 15.41 -15.51
N ASP A 44 6.62 16.52 -14.84
CA ASP A 44 7.97 16.97 -14.56
C ASP A 44 8.46 16.34 -13.25
N VAL A 45 9.72 15.92 -13.22
CA VAL A 45 10.37 15.33 -12.05
C VAL A 45 11.61 16.14 -11.71
N LEU A 46 11.73 16.49 -10.44
CA LEU A 46 12.88 17.16 -9.88
C LEU A 46 13.35 16.41 -8.63
N PHE A 47 14.63 16.06 -8.61
CA PHE A 47 15.28 15.47 -7.44
C PHE A 47 16.08 16.54 -6.67
N ASP A 48 16.04 16.46 -5.35
CA ASP A 48 16.90 17.25 -4.47
C ASP A 48 17.54 16.34 -3.41
N PRO A 49 18.88 16.16 -3.41
CA PRO A 49 19.85 16.69 -4.38
C PRO A 49 19.63 16.14 -5.80
N PRO A 50 20.06 16.87 -6.86
CA PRO A 50 19.91 16.43 -8.25
C PRO A 50 20.70 15.14 -8.52
N MET A 51 20.18 14.29 -9.42
CA MET A 51 20.86 13.05 -9.83
C MET A 51 21.00 12.95 -11.35
N GLU A 52 22.11 12.38 -11.80
CA GLU A 52 22.33 12.10 -13.22
C GLU A 52 21.28 11.10 -13.75
N GLY A 53 20.37 11.60 -14.60
CA GLY A 53 19.33 10.79 -15.24
C GLY A 53 18.01 10.67 -14.48
N GLY A 54 17.88 11.32 -13.32
CA GLY A 54 16.61 11.41 -12.59
C GLY A 54 15.79 12.65 -12.95
N ASP A 55 16.45 13.80 -13.09
CA ASP A 55 15.78 15.06 -13.43
C ASP A 55 15.31 15.05 -14.89
N ALA A 56 14.01 15.16 -15.08
CA ALA A 56 13.41 15.09 -16.40
C ALA A 56 12.11 15.87 -16.47
N LYS A 57 11.87 16.47 -17.64
CA LYS A 57 10.68 17.28 -17.91
C LYS A 57 9.81 16.60 -18.94
N GLN A 58 8.50 16.79 -18.80
CA GLN A 58 7.46 16.29 -19.70
C GLN A 58 7.58 14.78 -19.97
N GLY A 59 7.89 14.00 -18.94
CA GLY A 59 7.92 12.55 -19.05
C GLY A 59 6.58 11.91 -18.73
N SER A 60 6.57 10.59 -18.83
CA SER A 60 5.42 9.75 -18.56
C SER A 60 5.64 9.00 -17.25
N LEU A 61 4.71 9.17 -16.32
CA LEU A 61 4.63 8.50 -15.03
C LEU A 61 3.75 7.25 -15.15
N TYR A 62 4.28 6.12 -14.69
CA TYR A 62 3.60 4.84 -14.66
C TYR A 62 3.64 4.31 -13.23
N ILE A 63 2.47 4.18 -12.61
CA ILE A 63 2.33 3.65 -11.26
C ILE A 63 1.83 2.22 -11.39
N THR A 64 2.68 1.26 -11.04
CA THR A 64 2.31 -0.16 -11.01
C THR A 64 2.15 -0.62 -9.56
N GLU A 65 1.55 -1.79 -9.35
CA GLU A 65 1.46 -2.37 -8.01
C GLU A 65 2.83 -2.67 -7.40
N SER A 66 3.85 -2.98 -8.19
CA SER A 66 5.18 -3.35 -7.68
C SER A 66 6.13 -2.16 -7.49
N ALA A 67 6.06 -1.16 -8.37
CA ALA A 67 6.97 -0.02 -8.37
C ALA A 67 6.40 1.17 -9.13
N LEU A 68 6.93 2.36 -8.83
CA LEU A 68 6.75 3.56 -9.62
C LEU A 68 7.81 3.60 -10.71
N PHE A 69 7.39 3.85 -11.95
CA PHE A 69 8.27 4.05 -13.09
C PHE A 69 8.05 5.43 -13.68
N TYR A 70 9.13 6.06 -14.08
CA TYR A 70 9.09 7.30 -14.83
C TYR A 70 9.96 7.14 -16.07
N PHE A 71 9.48 7.63 -17.22
CA PHE A 71 10.23 7.58 -18.47
C PHE A 71 10.13 8.88 -19.23
N SER A 72 11.28 9.44 -19.60
CA SER A 72 11.35 10.60 -20.48
C SER A 72 11.64 10.18 -21.91
N GLN A 73 10.68 10.43 -22.81
CA GLN A 73 10.84 10.12 -24.23
C GLN A 73 11.93 10.99 -24.89
N THR A 74 12.15 12.21 -24.39
CA THR A 74 13.17 13.14 -24.87
C THR A 74 14.58 12.64 -24.60
N THR A 75 14.83 12.17 -23.38
CA THR A 75 16.16 11.67 -22.98
C THR A 75 16.33 10.17 -23.26
N SER A 76 15.24 9.47 -23.59
CA SER A 76 15.18 7.99 -23.69
C SER A 76 15.77 7.33 -22.44
N LYS A 77 15.53 7.96 -21.28
CA LYS A 77 15.96 7.50 -19.97
C LYS A 77 14.78 7.59 -19.04
N GLY A 78 14.75 6.65 -18.11
CA GLY A 78 13.79 6.61 -17.03
C GLY A 78 14.42 6.10 -15.76
N PHE A 79 13.59 5.96 -14.75
CA PHE A 79 13.96 5.35 -13.49
C PHE A 79 12.77 4.58 -12.92
N ARG A 80 13.07 3.64 -12.04
CA ARG A 80 12.09 2.92 -11.22
C ARG A 80 12.41 3.09 -9.74
N ILE A 81 11.37 3.17 -8.94
CA ILE A 81 11.42 3.30 -7.48
C ILE A 81 10.46 2.28 -6.89
N GLU A 82 10.96 1.46 -5.98
CA GLU A 82 10.14 0.49 -5.25
C GLU A 82 9.46 1.19 -4.07
N TYR A 83 8.23 0.76 -3.73
CA TYR A 83 7.46 1.41 -2.66
C TYR A 83 8.14 1.41 -1.30
N PRO A 84 8.85 0.34 -0.87
CA PRO A 84 9.60 0.36 0.39
C PRO A 84 10.69 1.44 0.44
N SER A 85 11.16 1.93 -0.71
CA SER A 85 12.13 3.05 -0.75
C SER A 85 11.47 4.42 -0.63
N ILE A 86 10.14 4.53 -0.72
CA ILE A 86 9.40 5.78 -0.56
C ILE A 86 8.98 5.91 0.91
N THR A 87 9.73 6.69 1.67
CA THR A 87 9.46 6.95 3.09
C THR A 87 8.12 7.67 3.30
N LEU A 88 7.83 8.67 2.46
CA LEU A 88 6.54 9.35 2.47
C LEU A 88 6.22 9.99 1.12
N HIS A 89 4.93 10.20 0.87
CA HIS A 89 4.43 11.02 -0.23
C HIS A 89 3.33 11.96 0.24
N ALA A 90 3.34 13.20 -0.25
CA ALA A 90 2.38 14.24 0.12
C ALA A 90 2.09 15.19 -1.04
N ILE A 91 0.91 15.79 -1.03
CA ILE A 91 0.58 16.87 -1.96
C ILE A 91 1.22 18.16 -1.46
N SER A 92 2.22 18.66 -2.19
CA SER A 92 2.84 19.95 -1.95
C SER A 92 2.16 21.03 -2.78
N ARG A 93 1.94 22.21 -2.20
CA ARG A 93 1.35 23.38 -2.87
C ARG A 93 2.29 24.57 -2.75
N ALA A 94 3.52 24.37 -3.20
CA ALA A 94 4.57 25.38 -3.15
C ALA A 94 4.30 26.53 -4.13
N ALA A 95 5.07 27.61 -4.02
CA ALA A 95 5.02 28.74 -4.96
C ALA A 95 5.32 28.32 -6.42
N SER A 96 5.99 27.18 -6.62
CA SER A 96 6.26 26.57 -7.92
C SER A 96 5.02 25.91 -8.56
N GLY A 97 3.90 25.82 -7.84
CA GLY A 97 2.70 25.11 -8.27
C GLY A 97 2.44 23.85 -7.43
N PRO A 98 1.28 23.21 -7.63
CA PRO A 98 0.92 22.02 -6.90
C PRO A 98 1.65 20.79 -7.48
N SER A 99 2.34 20.04 -6.63
CA SER A 99 3.18 18.89 -6.96
C SER A 99 2.99 17.77 -5.94
N ILE A 100 3.43 16.56 -6.27
CA ILE A 100 3.57 15.47 -5.30
C ILE A 100 5.00 15.46 -4.82
N TYR A 101 5.19 15.70 -3.53
CA TYR A 101 6.47 15.54 -2.85
C TYR A 101 6.60 14.09 -2.39
N CYS A 102 7.74 13.47 -2.65
CA CYS A 102 8.09 12.15 -2.17
C CYS A 102 9.47 12.21 -1.50
N GLN A 103 9.61 11.63 -0.32
CA GLN A 103 10.89 11.42 0.34
C GLN A 103 11.32 9.97 0.12
N LEU A 104 12.55 9.79 -0.34
CA LEU A 104 13.14 8.50 -0.65
C LEU A 104 14.27 8.18 0.32
N ASP A 105 14.29 6.95 0.82
CA ASP A 105 15.39 6.45 1.64
C ASP A 105 16.47 5.82 0.76
N GLU A 106 17.62 6.50 0.60
CA GLU A 106 18.77 5.96 -0.13
C GLU A 106 19.69 5.10 0.75
N SER A 107 19.27 4.71 1.96
CA SER A 107 20.03 3.81 2.80
C SER A 107 20.48 2.57 2.00
N VAL A 108 21.78 2.32 2.06
CA VAL A 108 22.41 1.19 1.36
C VAL A 108 22.34 -0.02 2.28
N PRO A 109 21.65 -1.11 1.90
CA PRO A 109 21.60 -2.31 2.73
C PRO A 109 23.02 -2.86 2.88
N GLY A 110 23.54 -2.82 4.11
CA GLY A 110 24.90 -3.27 4.46
C GLY A 110 25.94 -2.18 4.72
N ALA A 111 25.59 -0.89 4.68
CA ALA A 111 26.42 0.10 5.37
C ALA A 111 26.23 -0.04 6.88
N ALA A 112 27.31 0.12 7.64
CA ALA A 112 27.26 0.07 9.10
C ALA A 112 26.17 1.03 9.62
N PRO A 113 25.43 0.67 10.68
CA PRO A 113 24.44 1.56 11.27
C PRO A 113 25.16 2.86 11.66
N GLN A 114 24.92 3.92 10.91
CA GLN A 114 25.33 5.24 11.32
C GLN A 114 24.47 5.64 12.52
N PRO A 115 25.03 6.36 13.50
CA PRO A 115 24.24 6.87 14.61
C PRO A 115 23.07 7.67 14.02
N GLU A 116 21.89 7.42 14.58
CA GLU A 116 20.57 8.02 14.32
C GLU A 116 20.51 9.57 14.34
N ASP A 117 21.64 10.25 14.50
CA ASP A 117 21.83 11.70 14.63
C ASP A 117 22.63 12.35 13.46
N GLU A 118 23.15 11.57 12.50
CA GLU A 118 23.83 12.11 11.31
C GLU A 118 23.01 11.82 10.05
N ASP A 119 22.34 12.87 9.53
CA ASP A 119 21.71 12.99 8.21
C ASP A 119 21.65 11.67 7.41
N ALA A 120 20.65 10.82 7.69
CA ALA A 120 20.37 9.68 6.85
C ALA A 120 20.28 10.17 5.38
N PRO A 121 20.91 9.48 4.41
CA PRO A 121 20.93 9.92 3.02
C PRO A 121 19.52 9.81 2.42
N MET A 122 18.72 10.84 2.66
CA MET A 122 17.37 10.99 2.14
C MET A 122 17.42 11.85 0.89
N ARG A 123 16.69 11.42 -0.14
CA ARG A 123 16.52 12.19 -1.38
C ARG A 123 15.08 12.58 -1.55
N GLU A 124 14.85 13.83 -1.90
CA GLU A 124 13.51 14.33 -2.20
C GLU A 124 13.24 14.22 -3.70
N MET A 125 12.01 13.85 -4.05
CA MET A 125 11.53 13.79 -5.42
C MET A 125 10.22 14.56 -5.51
N ASN A 126 10.15 15.54 -6.40
CA ASN A 126 8.95 16.31 -6.66
C ASN A 126 8.39 16.00 -8.04
N LEU A 127 7.15 15.50 -8.10
CA LEU A 127 6.41 15.22 -9.32
C LEU A 127 5.42 16.36 -9.60
N THR A 128 5.64 17.13 -10.65
CA THR A 128 4.77 18.23 -11.05
C THR A 128 4.00 17.85 -12.32
N PRO A 129 2.73 17.41 -12.21
CA PRO A 129 1.92 17.14 -13.39
C PRO A 129 1.51 18.45 -14.08
N THR A 130 1.45 18.44 -15.41
CA THR A 130 0.98 19.59 -16.20
C THR A 130 -0.48 19.94 -15.89
N ASP A 131 -1.30 18.93 -15.60
CA ASP A 131 -2.71 19.10 -15.22
C ASP A 131 -2.91 18.76 -13.74
N THR A 132 -3.28 19.78 -12.96
CA THR A 132 -3.48 19.72 -11.52
C THR A 132 -4.59 18.76 -11.10
N SER A 133 -5.53 18.47 -12.00
CA SER A 133 -6.62 17.53 -11.75
C SER A 133 -6.12 16.09 -11.54
N ASN A 134 -4.90 15.78 -11.99
CA ASN A 134 -4.30 14.46 -11.82
C ASN A 134 -3.54 14.31 -10.50
N LEU A 135 -3.32 15.38 -9.74
CA LEU A 135 -2.58 15.30 -8.48
C LEU A 135 -3.25 14.39 -7.47
N ASP A 136 -4.54 14.59 -7.24
CA ASP A 136 -5.29 13.78 -6.27
C ASP A 136 -5.29 12.30 -6.70
N ILE A 137 -5.47 12.03 -8.00
CA ILE A 137 -5.45 10.67 -8.55
C ILE A 137 -4.07 10.01 -8.40
N ILE A 138 -2.99 10.75 -8.66
CA ILE A 138 -1.60 10.27 -8.48
C ILE A 138 -1.35 9.95 -7.01
N PHE A 139 -1.75 10.85 -6.11
CA PHE A 139 -1.61 10.68 -4.67
C PHE A 139 -2.40 9.49 -4.14
N GLU A 140 -3.66 9.33 -4.54
CA GLU A 140 -4.50 8.19 -4.15
C GLU A 140 -3.93 6.88 -4.66
N THR A 141 -3.46 6.83 -5.91
CA THR A 141 -2.87 5.62 -6.49
C THR A 141 -1.56 5.26 -5.79
N LEU A 142 -0.68 6.24 -5.52
CA LEU A 142 0.53 6.05 -4.73
C LEU A 142 0.21 5.51 -3.34
N SER A 143 -0.77 6.09 -2.65
CA SER A 143 -1.20 5.67 -1.31
C SER A 143 -1.71 4.23 -1.31
N PHE A 144 -2.52 3.89 -2.32
CA PHE A 144 -3.00 2.52 -2.49
C PHE A 144 -1.85 1.54 -2.72
N CYS A 145 -0.92 1.85 -3.61
CA CYS A 145 0.19 0.96 -3.88
C CYS A 145 1.16 0.85 -2.69
N ALA A 146 1.45 1.94 -1.98
CA ALA A 146 2.24 1.91 -0.74
C ALA A 146 1.61 0.98 0.30
N SER A 147 0.27 0.96 0.43
CA SER A 147 -0.42 0.04 1.34
C SER A 147 -0.28 -1.45 1.01
N LEU A 148 0.13 -1.80 -0.23
CA LEU A 148 0.38 -3.18 -0.64
C LEU A 148 1.79 -3.67 -0.25
N HIS A 149 2.68 -2.76 0.14
CA HIS A 149 4.05 -3.06 0.55
C HIS A 149 4.25 -2.61 2.00
N PRO A 150 3.65 -3.30 2.99
CA PRO A 150 4.03 -3.07 4.37
C PRO A 150 5.53 -3.38 4.52
N ASP A 151 6.23 -2.58 5.32
CA ASP A 151 7.64 -2.84 5.61
C ASP A 151 7.79 -4.28 6.14
N PRO A 152 8.86 -4.99 5.75
CA PRO A 152 9.15 -6.28 6.34
C PRO A 152 9.20 -6.06 7.85
N ILE A 153 8.30 -6.75 8.57
CA ILE A 153 8.39 -6.83 10.02
C ILE A 153 9.79 -7.36 10.30
N ASP A 154 10.57 -6.59 11.05
CA ASP A 154 11.85 -7.05 11.52
C ASP A 154 11.56 -8.25 12.43
N ASP A 155 11.73 -9.47 11.91
CA ASP A 155 11.59 -10.72 12.66
C ASP A 155 12.71 -10.86 13.73
N GLU A 156 13.30 -9.74 14.19
CA GLU A 156 14.28 -9.66 15.26
C GLU A 156 13.67 -9.32 16.64
N ASP A 157 12.32 -9.30 16.75
CA ASP A 157 11.62 -9.32 18.04
C ASP A 157 11.03 -10.72 18.34
N GLU A 158 11.81 -11.78 18.15
CA GLU A 158 11.63 -13.06 18.86
C GLU A 158 12.19 -12.94 20.30
N GLY A 159 11.84 -11.86 21.02
CA GLY A 159 12.63 -11.39 22.15
C GLY A 159 11.93 -10.86 23.39
N ASP A 160 10.61 -10.70 23.47
CA ASP A 160 9.94 -10.44 24.78
C ASP A 160 8.40 -10.63 24.79
N ASP A 161 7.86 -11.68 24.15
CA ASP A 161 6.49 -12.13 24.44
C ASP A 161 6.50 -13.27 25.47
N ASP A 162 7.15 -13.01 26.62
CA ASP A 162 6.93 -13.75 27.86
C ASP A 162 5.60 -13.33 28.52
N ALA A 163 4.54 -13.18 27.72
CA ALA A 163 3.17 -13.28 28.19
C ALA A 163 2.80 -14.76 28.38
N PHE A 164 3.57 -15.46 29.23
CA PHE A 164 3.16 -16.73 29.80
C PHE A 164 1.99 -16.44 30.74
N LEU A 165 0.79 -16.37 30.18
CA LEU A 165 -0.44 -16.57 30.92
C LEU A 165 -0.33 -17.94 31.58
N ASP A 166 0.01 -17.93 32.86
CA ASP A 166 -0.05 -19.09 33.72
C ASP A 166 -1.44 -19.74 33.58
N PRO A 167 -1.54 -20.95 33.02
CA PRO A 167 -2.82 -21.63 32.80
C PRO A 167 -3.51 -22.01 34.11
N ASP A 168 -2.86 -21.85 35.27
CA ASP A 168 -3.44 -22.11 36.58
C ASP A 168 -4.20 -20.90 37.17
N SER A 169 -4.07 -19.72 36.57
CA SER A 169 -4.60 -18.46 37.13
C SER A 169 -5.96 -18.00 36.59
N THR A 170 -6.63 -18.82 35.76
CA THR A 170 -8.05 -18.61 35.44
C THR A 170 -8.82 -19.89 35.72
N THR A 171 -9.50 -19.90 36.87
CA THR A 171 -10.58 -20.81 37.20
C THR A 171 -11.69 -20.70 36.13
N PHE A 172 -11.49 -21.34 34.99
CA PHE A 172 -12.57 -21.70 34.09
C PHE A 172 -13.29 -22.85 34.78
N GLU A 173 -14.36 -22.53 35.52
CA GLU A 173 -15.29 -23.55 36.03
C GLU A 173 -15.86 -24.29 34.81
N THR A 174 -15.23 -25.42 34.49
CA THR A 174 -15.80 -26.40 33.60
C THR A 174 -17.04 -26.92 34.30
N PHE A 175 -18.22 -26.54 33.80
CA PHE A 175 -19.49 -27.09 34.22
C PHE A 175 -19.49 -28.60 33.92
N ASN A 176 -19.04 -29.38 34.90
CA ASN A 176 -19.17 -30.83 34.90
C ASN A 176 -20.58 -31.17 35.36
N GLY A 177 -21.52 -31.11 34.40
CA GLY A 177 -22.93 -31.38 34.63
C GLY A 177 -23.15 -32.66 35.44
N THR A 178 -23.49 -32.50 36.72
CA THR A 178 -24.09 -33.56 37.51
C THR A 178 -25.56 -33.65 37.10
N GLY A 179 -25.98 -34.84 36.69
CA GLY A 179 -27.16 -35.12 35.85
C GLY A 179 -28.55 -34.87 36.45
N GLU A 180 -28.76 -33.75 37.14
CA GLU A 180 -30.05 -33.34 37.71
C GLU A 180 -30.45 -31.88 37.42
N GLU A 181 -29.61 -31.09 36.74
CA GLU A 181 -29.99 -29.75 36.25
C GLU A 181 -30.33 -29.81 34.75
N GLU A 182 -31.63 -29.88 34.47
CA GLU A 182 -32.18 -29.95 33.12
C GLU A 182 -31.70 -28.77 32.27
N LEU A 183 -31.08 -29.09 31.12
CA LEU A 183 -30.65 -28.19 30.04
C LEU A 183 -31.82 -27.43 29.36
N SER A 184 -32.97 -27.27 30.03
CA SER A 184 -34.19 -26.68 29.47
C SER A 184 -34.17 -25.14 29.46
N GLU A 185 -33.28 -24.50 30.21
CA GLU A 185 -33.38 -23.05 30.48
C GLU A 185 -32.48 -22.17 29.60
N VAL A 186 -31.29 -22.62 29.18
CA VAL A 186 -30.33 -21.76 28.45
C VAL A 186 -30.55 -21.68 26.92
N GLY A 187 -31.69 -22.15 26.42
CA GLY A 187 -31.97 -22.24 24.97
C GLY A 187 -33.38 -21.81 24.53
N ARG A 188 -34.21 -21.22 25.40
CA ARG A 188 -35.52 -20.69 24.97
C ARG A 188 -35.42 -19.20 24.62
N VAL A 189 -35.18 -18.92 23.35
CA VAL A 189 -35.57 -17.64 22.75
C VAL A 189 -37.08 -17.50 22.95
N ARG A 190 -37.52 -16.48 23.69
CA ARG A 190 -38.95 -16.13 23.80
C ARG A 190 -39.49 -15.77 22.41
N SER A 191 -40.16 -16.70 21.75
CA SER A 191 -40.98 -16.44 20.56
C SER A 191 -42.39 -16.03 20.97
N ASP A 192 -42.52 -14.95 21.75
CA ASP A 192 -43.80 -14.31 22.07
C ASP A 192 -43.80 -12.83 21.68
N PHE A 193 -43.21 -12.50 20.53
CA PHE A 193 -43.66 -11.30 19.82
C PHE A 193 -45.01 -11.64 19.21
N ALA A 194 -46.05 -11.47 20.02
CA ALA A 194 -47.43 -11.55 19.60
C ALA A 194 -47.65 -10.60 18.41
N ASN A 195 -47.59 -11.16 17.21
CA ASN A 195 -48.19 -10.54 16.04
C ASN A 195 -49.70 -10.81 16.11
N ASP A 196 -50.36 -10.20 17.10
CA ASP A 196 -51.81 -10.20 17.20
C ASP A 196 -52.35 -8.91 16.56
N SER A 197 -52.81 -9.08 15.32
CA SER A 197 -54.11 -8.56 14.89
C SER A 197 -54.42 -7.08 15.16
N SER A 198 -53.68 -6.14 14.59
CA SER A 198 -54.28 -4.86 14.20
C SER A 198 -54.04 -4.57 12.74
N ARG A 199 -54.88 -5.24 11.92
CA ARG A 199 -55.21 -4.80 10.55
C ARG A 199 -55.59 -3.33 10.58
N TYR A 200 -54.65 -2.45 10.24
CA TYR A 200 -54.95 -1.09 9.82
C TYR A 200 -55.76 -1.19 8.52
N ARG A 201 -57.06 -0.87 8.61
CA ARG A 201 -57.95 -0.76 7.44
C ARG A 201 -57.96 0.70 7.01
N PRO A 202 -57.50 1.05 5.80
CA PRO A 202 -57.69 2.39 5.27
C PRO A 202 -59.17 2.59 4.93
N TYR A 203 -59.73 3.70 5.42
CA TYR A 203 -60.86 4.38 4.79
C TYR A 203 -60.34 5.72 4.25
#